data_AF-A0A940BPX1-F1
#
_entry.id   AF-A0A940BPX1-F1
#
_cell.length_a   1.000
_cell.length_b   1.000
_cell.length_c   1.000
_cell.angle_alpha   90.00
_cell.angle_beta   90.00
_cell.angle_gamma   90.00
#
_symmetry.space_group_name_H-M   'P 1'
#
loop_
_entity.id
_entity.type
_entity.pdbx_description
1 polymer ?
#
loop_
_entity_poly.entity_id
_entity_poly.type
_entity_poly.pdbx_seq_one_letter_code
_entity_poly.pdbx_strand_id
1 'polypeptide(L)'
;MKKNKTIIGFLSVLFACAVVFTSCAGASLSNINALTHQELNANAAEVDMGSVITYSFDNVMQMRKFVPGQNTASVLLKGYYYTTDGGGGMFYWDGESTLEHDGGIVIAPNNAEKGRYIRICESDYRNVKWFGAVGSGSNNDTDAIRKAIASLPPSGGTVYFPGGTYCINDTINIGNGDGEGVRSEYNGIKLIGCGCSIRATRDIDVMISINGRICDVVIDGIDIYANQLAKTCILARAVNSLRVSNLAVSMFTECGLHLIGGKTNGSGNVNCTFESVNSVSIVNNVICVLIDGDGTNCPTENCRFIDSRFDVHTTAGSMATLIRNAHAIEFYRCHFAGYNDEESEYLVLEAAADGSPYGITYYDCSVKRIKIIEENGNSIGDSFFYGYGTYDLEDTPDHPRLHGITDSGMPFNLGG
;
A
#
# COMPACT_ATOMS: atom_id res chain seq x y z
N MET A 1 2.16 40.65 18.56
CA MET A 1 0.74 40.42 18.19
C MET A 1 0.64 40.27 16.69
N LYS A 2 0.54 39.02 16.22
CA LYS A 2 0.37 38.64 14.81
C LYS A 2 -1.09 38.87 14.41
N LYS A 3 -1.34 39.42 13.22
CA LYS A 3 -2.66 39.39 12.56
C LYS A 3 -2.59 38.43 11.38
N ASN A 4 -3.48 37.44 11.42
CA ASN A 4 -3.69 36.39 10.43
C ASN A 4 -4.02 36.96 9.05
N LYS A 5 -3.35 36.45 8.00
CA LYS A 5 -3.84 36.50 6.62
C LYS A 5 -4.24 35.08 6.23
N THR A 6 -5.55 34.84 6.19
CA THR A 6 -6.13 33.62 5.63
C THR A 6 -6.15 33.75 4.11
N ILE A 7 -5.53 32.79 3.44
CA ILE A 7 -5.52 32.61 1.99
C ILE A 7 -6.88 31.99 1.61
N ILE A 8 -7.69 32.73 0.86
CA ILE A 8 -8.86 32.19 0.14
C ILE A 8 -8.76 32.71 -1.29
N GLY A 9 -8.65 31.78 -2.23
CA GLY A 9 -8.72 32.08 -3.65
C GLY A 9 -7.96 31.06 -4.48
N PHE A 10 -8.58 29.93 -4.79
CA PHE A 10 -8.53 29.23 -6.08
C PHE A 10 -9.32 27.92 -5.94
N LEU A 11 -10.64 28.02 -5.96
CA LEU A 11 -11.53 26.88 -6.20
C LEU A 11 -12.75 27.37 -6.98
N SER A 12 -12.66 27.38 -8.31
CA SER A 12 -13.83 27.46 -9.18
C SER A 12 -13.45 27.17 -10.64
N VAL A 13 -13.22 25.89 -10.95
CA VAL A 13 -13.55 25.38 -12.30
C VAL A 13 -14.11 23.97 -12.14
N LEU A 14 -15.40 23.86 -11.80
CA LEU A 14 -16.23 22.70 -12.14
C LEU A 14 -17.71 23.03 -11.89
N PHE A 15 -18.47 23.30 -12.96
CA PHE A 15 -19.93 23.16 -13.17
C PHE A 15 -20.31 24.08 -14.35
N ALA A 16 -21.13 23.73 -15.35
CA ALA A 16 -21.95 22.56 -15.60
C ALA A 16 -22.31 22.54 -17.11
N CYS A 17 -22.36 21.36 -17.71
CA CYS A 17 -23.13 21.12 -18.93
C CYS A 17 -24.26 20.16 -18.58
N ALA A 18 -25.39 20.70 -18.14
CA ALA A 18 -26.65 19.96 -17.99
C ALA A 18 -27.81 20.95 -18.16
N VAL A 19 -28.31 21.08 -19.38
CA VAL A 19 -29.57 21.77 -19.67
C VAL A 19 -30.68 20.73 -19.57
N VAL A 20 -31.39 20.71 -18.44
CA VAL A 20 -32.69 20.03 -18.33
C VAL A 20 -33.76 21.10 -18.31
N PHE A 21 -34.59 21.11 -19.36
CA PHE A 21 -35.83 21.88 -19.38
C PHE A 21 -36.83 21.25 -18.41
N THR A 22 -37.25 21.99 -17.39
CA THR A 22 -38.52 21.76 -16.70
C THR A 22 -39.25 23.08 -16.55
N SER A 23 -40.31 23.23 -17.32
CA SER A 23 -41.35 24.24 -17.15
C SER A 23 -42.46 23.70 -16.25
N CYS A 24 -42.69 24.31 -15.09
CA CYS A 24 -44.03 24.42 -14.51
C CYS A 24 -44.08 25.57 -13.50
N ALA A 25 -45.23 26.24 -13.48
CA ALA A 25 -45.47 27.59 -13.00
C ALA A 25 -45.49 27.78 -11.48
N GLY A 26 -45.29 29.03 -11.05
CA GLY A 26 -46.09 29.59 -9.95
C GLY A 26 -45.35 30.04 -8.69
N ALA A 27 -44.54 31.11 -8.78
CA ALA A 27 -44.39 32.06 -7.68
C ALA A 27 -43.88 33.41 -8.24
N SER A 28 -44.61 34.48 -7.96
CA SER A 28 -44.27 35.84 -8.38
C SER A 28 -43.02 36.34 -7.65
N LEU A 29 -41.93 36.58 -8.37
CA LEU A 29 -40.84 37.46 -7.91
C LEU A 29 -41.17 38.90 -8.29
N SER A 30 -41.82 39.63 -7.40
CA SER A 30 -41.84 41.10 -7.45
C SER A 30 -40.54 41.62 -6.85
N ASN A 31 -39.80 42.41 -7.63
CA ASN A 31 -38.58 43.18 -7.30
C ASN A 31 -37.23 42.47 -7.47
N ILE A 32 -36.90 42.11 -8.71
CA ILE A 32 -35.50 42.21 -9.17
C ILE A 32 -35.44 43.41 -10.09
N ASN A 33 -34.89 44.52 -9.61
CA ASN A 33 -34.46 45.60 -10.49
C ASN A 33 -33.50 44.99 -11.51
N ALA A 34 -33.82 45.10 -12.80
CA ALA A 34 -32.88 44.75 -13.85
C ALA A 34 -31.67 45.67 -13.69
N LEU A 35 -30.57 45.11 -13.17
CA LEU A 35 -29.28 45.78 -13.13
C LEU A 35 -28.97 46.21 -14.56
N THR A 36 -28.69 47.50 -14.73
CA THR A 36 -28.35 48.02 -16.06
C THR A 36 -27.07 47.34 -16.56
N HIS A 37 -26.89 47.20 -17.87
CA HIS A 37 -25.65 46.64 -18.46
C HIS A 37 -24.36 47.29 -17.92
N GLN A 38 -24.48 48.52 -17.41
CA GLN A 38 -23.40 49.29 -16.81
C GLN A 38 -22.96 48.76 -15.42
N GLU A 39 -23.88 48.19 -14.64
CA GLU A 39 -23.61 47.63 -13.30
C GLU A 39 -23.07 46.19 -13.35
N LEU A 40 -23.39 45.43 -14.40
CA LEU A 40 -22.79 44.10 -14.66
C LEU A 40 -21.31 44.21 -15.04
N ASN A 41 -20.90 45.28 -15.72
CA ASN A 41 -19.49 45.53 -16.06
C ASN A 41 -18.65 46.07 -14.90
N ALA A 42 -19.27 46.61 -13.84
CA ALA A 42 -18.53 47.15 -12.70
C ALA A 42 -18.02 46.06 -11.72
N ASN A 43 -18.63 44.87 -11.76
CA ASN A 43 -18.24 43.70 -10.95
C ASN A 43 -17.70 42.53 -11.79
N ALA A 44 -17.68 42.65 -13.11
CA ALA A 44 -16.77 41.85 -13.92
C ALA A 44 -15.37 42.41 -13.64
N ALA A 45 -14.62 41.77 -12.74
CA ALA A 45 -13.17 41.88 -12.84
C ALA A 45 -12.86 41.57 -14.31
N GLU A 46 -12.26 42.52 -15.04
CA GLU A 46 -11.64 42.19 -16.32
C GLU A 46 -10.79 40.96 -16.05
N VAL A 47 -11.23 39.80 -16.55
CA VAL A 47 -10.32 38.67 -16.69
C VAL A 47 -9.36 39.17 -17.74
N ASP A 48 -8.23 39.71 -17.29
CA ASP A 48 -7.09 40.02 -18.14
C ASP A 48 -6.72 38.70 -18.82
N MET A 49 -7.31 38.52 -20.01
CA MET A 49 -6.97 37.49 -20.98
C MET A 49 -5.62 37.81 -21.62
N GLY A 50 -4.73 38.54 -20.92
CA GLY A 50 -3.33 38.67 -21.22
C GLY A 50 -2.86 37.31 -21.73
N SER A 51 -2.46 37.29 -23.00
CA SER A 51 -2.34 36.10 -23.83
C SER A 51 -1.88 34.89 -23.03
N VAL A 52 -2.78 33.95 -22.70
CA VAL A 52 -2.41 32.75 -21.96
C VAL A 52 -1.45 31.96 -22.83
N ILE A 53 -0.15 32.08 -22.55
CA ILE A 53 0.88 31.39 -23.33
C ILE A 53 0.88 29.94 -22.89
N THR A 54 0.66 29.04 -23.84
CA THR A 54 0.78 27.60 -23.63
C THR A 54 2.10 27.11 -24.23
N TYR A 55 2.91 26.45 -23.41
CA TYR A 55 4.11 25.75 -23.89
C TYR A 55 3.84 24.25 -23.95
N SER A 56 4.47 23.56 -24.90
CA SER A 56 4.44 22.10 -24.95
C SER A 56 5.86 21.56 -25.09
N PHE A 57 6.16 20.53 -24.31
CA PHE A 57 7.45 19.83 -24.31
C PHE A 57 7.23 18.33 -24.49
N ASP A 58 8.10 17.69 -25.24
CA ASP A 58 8.01 16.25 -25.44
C ASP A 58 8.45 15.47 -24.19
N ASN A 59 9.36 16.04 -23.40
CA ASN A 59 9.91 15.42 -22.20
C ASN A 59 10.46 16.43 -21.17
N VAL A 60 10.76 15.94 -19.96
CA VAL A 60 11.23 16.76 -18.82
C VAL A 60 12.57 17.42 -19.15
N MET A 61 13.45 16.77 -19.92
CA MET A 61 14.73 17.34 -20.31
C MET A 61 14.57 18.62 -21.14
N GLN A 62 13.62 18.65 -22.08
CA GLN A 62 13.29 19.85 -22.85
C GLN A 62 12.66 20.93 -21.94
N MET A 63 11.69 20.55 -21.11
CA MET A 63 10.99 21.46 -20.20
C MET A 63 11.96 22.19 -19.25
N ARG A 64 12.95 21.47 -18.68
CA ARG A 64 13.94 22.03 -17.76
C ARG A 64 14.96 22.98 -18.42
N LYS A 65 15.04 23.05 -19.74
CA LYS A 65 15.91 23.99 -20.47
C LYS A 65 15.24 25.33 -20.76
N PHE A 66 13.94 25.45 -20.46
CA PHE A 66 13.15 26.64 -20.76
C PHE A 66 12.67 27.30 -19.46
N VAL A 67 12.59 28.64 -19.48
CA VAL A 67 12.01 29.46 -18.41
C VAL A 67 10.91 30.32 -19.05
N PRO A 68 9.63 30.11 -18.72
CA PRO A 68 8.55 30.95 -19.22
C PRO A 68 8.72 32.41 -18.81
N GLY A 69 8.55 33.32 -19.77
CA GLY A 69 8.65 34.76 -19.52
C GLY A 69 7.44 35.39 -18.82
N GLN A 70 6.32 34.67 -18.69
CA GLN A 70 5.09 35.15 -18.04
C GLN A 70 4.62 34.19 -16.95
N ASN A 71 4.15 34.74 -15.83
CA ASN A 71 3.71 33.98 -14.66
C ASN A 71 2.35 33.27 -14.84
N THR A 72 1.65 33.53 -15.93
CA THR A 72 0.34 32.94 -16.27
C THR A 72 0.47 31.74 -17.21
N ALA A 73 1.70 31.30 -17.53
CA ALA A 73 1.93 30.27 -18.52
C ALA A 73 1.40 28.89 -18.07
N SER A 74 0.69 28.22 -18.98
CA SER A 74 0.30 26.81 -18.85
C SER A 74 1.24 25.94 -19.68
N VAL A 75 1.53 24.72 -19.20
CA VAL A 75 2.54 23.85 -19.81
C VAL A 75 1.99 22.43 -19.96
N LEU A 76 2.05 21.90 -21.18
CA LEU A 76 1.75 20.50 -21.48
C LEU A 76 3.06 19.71 -21.65
N LEU A 77 3.28 18.76 -20.75
CA LEU A 77 4.34 17.77 -20.85
C LEU A 77 3.78 16.48 -21.47
N LYS A 78 4.32 16.03 -22.61
CA LYS A 78 3.80 14.83 -23.30
C LYS A 78 4.29 13.50 -22.72
N GLY A 79 5.36 13.52 -21.93
CA GLY A 79 5.96 12.35 -21.29
C GLY A 79 7.13 12.71 -20.37
N TYR A 80 7.65 11.76 -19.61
CA TYR A 80 8.81 11.99 -18.74
C TYR A 80 10.12 11.98 -19.53
N TYR A 81 10.38 10.87 -20.23
CA TYR A 81 11.56 10.64 -21.08
C TYR A 81 11.22 10.81 -22.57
N TYR A 82 10.08 10.28 -22.99
CA TYR A 82 9.59 10.35 -24.36
C TYR A 82 8.06 10.47 -24.36
N THR A 83 7.51 10.99 -25.45
CA THR A 83 6.07 11.21 -25.57
C THR A 83 5.30 9.93 -25.27
N THR A 84 4.16 10.03 -24.57
CA THR A 84 3.23 8.92 -24.27
C THR A 84 3.75 7.83 -23.34
N ASP A 85 4.87 8.03 -22.64
CA ASP A 85 5.39 7.06 -21.67
C ASP A 85 4.54 6.94 -20.39
N GLY A 86 3.58 7.84 -20.19
CA GLY A 86 2.69 7.93 -19.01
C GLY A 86 3.16 8.92 -17.94
N GLY A 87 4.32 9.54 -18.12
CA GLY A 87 4.89 10.52 -17.20
C GLY A 87 4.51 11.99 -17.46
N GLY A 88 3.77 12.23 -18.56
CA GLY A 88 3.28 13.54 -18.97
C GLY A 88 2.22 14.13 -18.04
N GLY A 89 1.67 15.29 -18.41
CA GLY A 89 0.60 15.98 -17.69
C GLY A 89 0.62 17.49 -17.89
N MET A 90 -0.31 18.17 -17.22
CA MET A 90 -0.40 19.63 -17.23
C MET A 90 0.32 20.23 -16.02
N PHE A 91 0.95 21.38 -16.24
CA PHE A 91 1.61 22.17 -15.22
C PHE A 91 1.20 23.64 -15.40
N TYR A 92 1.20 24.39 -14.30
CA TYR A 92 1.27 25.85 -14.36
C TYR A 92 2.67 26.31 -13.98
N TRP A 93 3.07 27.46 -14.51
CA TRP A 93 4.33 28.10 -14.16
C TRP A 93 4.13 29.07 -13.00
N ASP A 94 4.98 28.98 -11.98
CA ASP A 94 5.11 29.99 -10.94
C ASP A 94 6.57 30.44 -10.87
N GLY A 95 6.85 31.58 -11.51
CA GLY A 95 8.12 32.28 -11.63
C GLY A 95 8.70 32.79 -10.31
N GLU A 96 7.90 32.90 -9.25
CA GLU A 96 8.38 33.30 -7.92
C GLU A 96 8.57 32.10 -6.98
N SER A 97 8.05 30.92 -7.33
CA SER A 97 8.17 29.72 -6.49
C SER A 97 9.63 29.30 -6.30
N THR A 98 9.96 28.97 -5.05
CA THR A 98 11.24 28.38 -4.64
C THR A 98 11.10 26.95 -4.13
N LEU A 99 9.94 26.31 -4.32
CA LEU A 99 9.70 24.93 -3.86
C LEU A 99 10.80 23.99 -4.34
N GLU A 100 11.14 22.97 -3.55
CA GLU A 100 12.21 22.03 -3.93
C GLU A 100 11.83 21.23 -5.18
N HIS A 101 12.82 20.99 -6.05
CA HIS A 101 12.63 20.12 -7.20
C HIS A 101 12.53 18.66 -6.74
N ASP A 102 11.36 18.04 -6.90
CA ASP A 102 11.14 16.65 -6.50
C ASP A 102 11.24 15.64 -7.66
N GLY A 103 11.32 16.15 -8.89
CA GLY A 103 11.42 15.31 -10.07
C GLY A 103 10.08 14.82 -10.62
N GLY A 104 8.92 15.27 -10.11
CA GLY A 104 7.61 14.89 -10.64
C GLY A 104 6.48 15.91 -10.47
N ILE A 105 6.21 16.41 -9.25
CA ILE A 105 5.17 17.42 -8.98
C ILE A 105 5.74 18.83 -9.17
N VAL A 106 6.97 19.05 -8.69
CA VAL A 106 7.68 20.32 -8.78
C VAL A 106 8.93 20.13 -9.61
N ILE A 107 8.94 20.75 -10.80
CA ILE A 107 10.08 20.70 -11.71
C ILE A 107 10.73 22.08 -11.80
N ALA A 108 12.02 22.15 -11.49
CA ALA A 108 12.83 23.36 -11.66
C ALA A 108 13.58 23.35 -13.00
N PRO A 109 13.70 24.50 -13.69
CA PRO A 109 14.67 24.68 -14.77
C PRO A 109 16.11 24.42 -14.30
N ASN A 110 17.00 24.01 -15.19
CA ASN A 110 18.33 23.47 -14.83
C ASN A 110 19.23 24.43 -14.02
N ASN A 111 19.06 25.74 -14.15
CA ASN A 111 19.91 26.75 -13.49
C ASN A 111 19.10 27.96 -13.00
N ALA A 112 17.90 27.74 -12.48
CA ALA A 112 17.04 28.82 -11.99
C ALA A 112 16.84 28.72 -10.48
N GLU A 113 17.18 29.79 -9.75
CA GLU A 113 16.99 29.86 -8.28
C GLU A 113 15.50 29.85 -7.92
N LYS A 114 14.69 30.59 -8.69
CA LYS A 114 13.23 30.65 -8.60
C LYS A 114 12.57 30.26 -9.91
N GLY A 115 11.28 29.99 -9.85
CA GLY A 115 10.51 29.54 -11.00
C GLY A 115 10.33 28.04 -10.99
N ARG A 116 9.08 27.57 -10.87
CA ARG A 116 8.73 26.15 -10.84
C ARG A 116 7.60 25.85 -11.82
N TYR A 117 7.74 24.74 -12.52
CA TYR A 117 6.61 24.05 -13.12
C TYR A 117 5.95 23.24 -12.00
N ILE A 118 4.70 23.57 -11.67
CA ILE A 118 3.92 22.88 -10.64
C ILE A 118 2.82 22.08 -11.32
N ARG A 119 2.84 20.77 -11.11
CA ARG A 119 1.91 19.83 -11.73
C ARG A 119 0.50 20.11 -11.23
N ILE A 120 -0.45 20.10 -12.16
CA ILE A 120 -1.88 20.17 -11.85
C ILE A 120 -2.37 18.74 -11.62
N CYS A 121 -2.52 18.35 -10.35
CA CYS A 121 -3.06 17.07 -9.91
C CYS A 121 -3.67 17.20 -8.50
N GLU A 122 -4.36 16.16 -8.06
CA GLU A 122 -4.82 16.05 -6.67
C GLU A 122 -3.63 16.03 -5.71
N SER A 123 -3.80 16.66 -4.55
CA SER A 123 -2.71 16.84 -3.56
C SER A 123 -2.18 15.53 -3.01
N ASP A 124 -2.98 14.47 -3.01
CA ASP A 124 -2.72 13.16 -2.42
C ASP A 124 -2.63 12.03 -3.46
N TYR A 125 -2.47 12.34 -4.75
CA TYR A 125 -2.31 11.32 -5.81
C TYR A 125 -0.97 11.47 -6.53
N ARG A 126 -0.23 10.37 -6.68
CA ARG A 126 1.09 10.31 -7.33
C ARG A 126 1.17 9.13 -8.27
N ASN A 127 1.35 9.36 -9.56
CA ASN A 127 1.70 8.30 -10.50
C ASN A 127 3.24 8.12 -10.52
N VAL A 128 3.74 6.91 -10.29
CA VAL A 128 5.20 6.64 -10.27
C VAL A 128 5.90 7.06 -11.56
N LYS A 129 5.20 7.04 -12.70
CA LYS A 129 5.74 7.46 -14.00
C LYS A 129 6.01 8.96 -14.08
N TRP A 130 5.33 9.78 -13.26
CA TRP A 130 5.62 11.22 -13.17
C TRP A 130 7.01 11.49 -12.59
N PHE A 131 7.59 10.53 -11.87
CA PHE A 131 8.90 10.62 -11.23
C PHE A 131 10.00 9.86 -12.00
N GLY A 132 9.67 9.37 -13.20
CA GLY A 132 10.61 8.65 -14.07
C GLY A 132 10.63 7.14 -13.90
N ALA A 133 9.65 6.53 -13.22
CA ALA A 133 9.52 5.08 -13.24
C ALA A 133 9.12 4.64 -14.66
N VAL A 134 9.82 3.66 -15.21
CA VAL A 134 9.60 3.17 -16.57
C VAL A 134 8.65 1.97 -16.57
N GLY A 135 8.83 1.02 -15.64
CA GLY A 135 8.01 -0.19 -15.59
C GLY A 135 8.27 -1.16 -16.75
N SER A 136 9.48 -1.12 -17.33
CA SER A 136 9.85 -1.91 -18.52
C SER A 136 10.21 -3.37 -18.24
N GLY A 137 10.40 -3.74 -16.96
CA GLY A 137 11.00 -5.02 -16.61
C GLY A 137 12.50 -5.07 -16.88
N SER A 138 13.21 -3.94 -16.93
CA SER A 138 14.68 -3.91 -17.02
C SER A 138 15.31 -2.70 -16.32
N ASN A 139 14.60 -1.57 -16.29
CA ASN A 139 15.09 -0.34 -15.70
C ASN A 139 14.95 -0.37 -14.18
N ASN A 140 15.96 0.13 -13.47
CA ASN A 140 15.86 0.32 -12.04
C ASN A 140 14.94 1.51 -11.73
N ASP A 141 13.78 1.23 -11.17
CA ASP A 141 12.71 2.18 -10.87
C ASP A 141 12.68 2.58 -9.38
N THR A 142 13.60 2.06 -8.55
CA THR A 142 13.66 2.29 -7.09
C THR A 142 13.53 3.77 -6.71
N ASP A 143 14.36 4.64 -7.28
CA ASP A 143 14.41 6.06 -6.89
C ASP A 143 13.14 6.81 -7.31
N ALA A 144 12.55 6.45 -8.46
CA ALA A 144 11.32 7.07 -8.92
C ALA A 144 10.13 6.71 -8.01
N ILE A 145 10.04 5.44 -7.59
CA ILE A 145 9.01 4.98 -6.64
C ILE A 145 9.18 5.68 -5.29
N ARG A 146 10.41 5.74 -4.77
CA ARG A 146 10.72 6.42 -3.50
C ARG A 146 10.37 7.90 -3.55
N LYS A 147 10.67 8.60 -4.65
CA LYS A 147 10.30 10.00 -4.84
C LYS A 147 8.78 10.19 -4.90
N ALA A 148 8.07 9.28 -5.57
CA ALA A 148 6.61 9.32 -5.61
C ALA A 148 6.01 9.24 -4.19
N ILE A 149 6.49 8.29 -3.36
CA ILE A 149 6.09 8.16 -1.96
C ILE A 149 6.45 9.41 -1.16
N ALA A 150 7.70 9.89 -1.26
CA ALA A 150 8.20 11.04 -0.51
C ALA A 150 7.49 12.37 -0.86
N SER A 151 6.90 12.46 -2.04
CA SER A 151 6.15 13.66 -2.48
C SER A 151 4.72 13.73 -1.93
N LEU A 152 4.24 12.69 -1.23
CA LEU A 152 2.94 12.72 -0.57
C LEU A 152 2.94 13.66 0.64
N PRO A 153 1.80 14.28 0.98
CA PRO A 153 1.67 15.00 2.24
C PRO A 153 1.80 14.03 3.44
N PRO A 154 2.09 14.51 4.66
CA PRO A 154 2.14 13.67 5.86
C PRO A 154 0.87 12.86 6.15
N SER A 155 -0.29 13.33 5.68
CA SER A 155 -1.56 12.61 5.77
C SER A 155 -1.67 11.42 4.80
N GLY A 156 -0.68 11.22 3.94
CA GLY A 156 -0.64 10.14 2.96
C GLY A 156 -1.37 10.45 1.67
N GLY A 157 -1.81 9.38 1.01
CA GLY A 157 -2.40 9.43 -0.31
C GLY A 157 -2.06 8.20 -1.13
N THR A 158 -2.43 8.24 -2.40
CA THR A 158 -2.27 7.15 -3.35
C THR A 158 -1.02 7.33 -4.20
N VAL A 159 -0.12 6.35 -4.14
CA VAL A 159 0.91 6.11 -5.14
C VAL A 159 0.39 5.06 -6.11
N TYR A 160 0.12 5.50 -7.33
CA TYR A 160 -0.42 4.67 -8.40
C TYR A 160 0.68 4.08 -9.27
N PHE A 161 0.56 2.78 -9.53
CA PHE A 161 1.41 1.99 -10.41
C PHE A 161 0.60 1.58 -11.67
N PRO A 162 0.80 2.27 -12.81
CA PRO A 162 0.30 1.80 -14.09
C PRO A 162 0.81 0.38 -14.43
N GLY A 163 0.15 -0.30 -15.37
CA GLY A 163 0.61 -1.61 -15.84
C GLY A 163 2.07 -1.61 -16.30
N GLY A 164 2.82 -2.62 -15.88
CA GLY A 164 4.26 -2.74 -16.12
C GLY A 164 4.96 -3.59 -15.06
N THR A 165 6.26 -3.82 -15.27
CA THR A 165 7.14 -4.49 -14.29
C THR A 165 8.19 -3.50 -13.81
N TYR A 166 8.07 -3.06 -12.57
CA TYR A 166 8.95 -2.08 -11.95
C TYR A 166 10.09 -2.81 -11.25
N CYS A 167 11.32 -2.67 -11.76
CA CYS A 167 12.45 -3.35 -11.13
C CYS A 167 13.01 -2.50 -9.99
N ILE A 168 13.28 -3.14 -8.86
CA ILE A 168 13.94 -2.52 -7.72
C ILE A 168 15.26 -3.24 -7.43
N ASN A 169 16.20 -2.51 -6.85
CA ASN A 169 17.48 -3.02 -6.39
C ASN A 169 17.74 -2.71 -4.91
N ASP A 170 16.75 -2.11 -4.23
CA ASP A 170 16.81 -1.68 -2.84
C ASP A 170 15.37 -1.50 -2.30
N THR A 171 15.21 -1.44 -0.98
CA THR A 171 13.92 -1.50 -0.27
C THR A 171 13.01 -0.30 -0.56
N ILE A 172 11.73 -0.53 -0.81
CA ILE A 172 10.71 0.53 -0.81
C ILE A 172 10.17 0.70 0.61
N ASN A 173 10.48 1.84 1.23
CA ASN A 173 10.02 2.18 2.57
C ASN A 173 8.67 2.89 2.53
N ILE A 174 7.72 2.41 3.33
CA ILE A 174 6.45 3.07 3.60
C ILE A 174 6.48 3.57 5.05
N GLY A 175 6.45 4.89 5.22
CA GLY A 175 6.67 5.51 6.52
C GLY A 175 8.14 5.66 6.89
N ASN A 176 8.40 6.42 7.95
CA ASN A 176 9.74 6.75 8.44
C ASN A 176 9.94 6.47 9.94
N GLY A 177 9.06 5.67 10.54
CA GLY A 177 9.27 5.18 11.90
C GLY A 177 10.28 4.02 11.95
N ASP A 178 10.52 3.48 13.15
CA ASP A 178 11.41 2.34 13.37
C ASP A 178 10.71 1.11 13.98
N GLY A 179 9.44 1.24 14.36
CA GLY A 179 8.69 0.28 15.16
C GLY A 179 9.10 0.26 16.63
N GLU A 180 10.02 1.14 17.02
CA GLU A 180 10.59 1.24 18.35
C GLU A 180 10.14 2.55 19.01
N GLY A 181 11.02 3.54 19.09
CA GLY A 181 10.76 4.84 19.72
C GLY A 181 10.31 5.91 18.73
N VAL A 182 10.52 5.71 17.43
CA VAL A 182 10.23 6.70 16.38
C VAL A 182 8.92 6.33 15.69
N ARG A 183 7.94 7.24 15.82
CA ARG A 183 6.66 7.15 15.11
C ARG A 183 6.85 7.63 13.68
N SER A 184 6.11 7.04 12.75
CA SER A 184 6.07 7.57 11.38
C SER A 184 5.37 8.93 11.37
N GLU A 185 5.99 9.91 10.73
CA GLU A 185 5.41 11.22 10.46
C GLU A 185 4.39 11.15 9.30
N TYR A 186 4.46 10.08 8.52
CA TYR A 186 3.57 9.80 7.39
C TYR A 186 2.63 8.66 7.71
N ASN A 187 1.34 8.82 7.42
CA ASN A 187 0.30 7.81 7.58
C ASN A 187 -0.54 7.73 6.31
N GLY A 188 -1.42 6.75 6.17
CA GLY A 188 -2.39 6.73 5.06
C GLY A 188 -1.78 6.55 3.67
N ILE A 189 -0.57 5.98 3.57
CA ILE A 189 0.10 5.74 2.28
C ILE A 189 -0.49 4.50 1.62
N LYS A 190 -0.93 4.65 0.37
CA LYS A 190 -1.60 3.61 -0.40
C LYS A 190 -0.80 3.33 -1.67
N LEU A 191 -0.28 2.12 -1.83
CA LEU A 191 0.31 1.66 -3.09
C LEU A 191 -0.77 0.90 -3.86
N ILE A 192 -1.21 1.46 -5.00
CA ILE A 192 -2.32 0.91 -5.78
C ILE A 192 -1.83 0.58 -7.19
N GLY A 193 -1.93 -0.68 -7.58
CA GLY A 193 -1.54 -1.20 -8.88
C GLY A 193 -2.70 -1.47 -9.82
N CYS A 194 -2.39 -1.55 -11.11
CA CYS A 194 -3.31 -1.98 -12.14
C CYS A 194 -2.57 -2.87 -13.14
N GLY A 195 -2.60 -4.20 -12.91
CA GLY A 195 -1.88 -5.17 -13.73
C GLY A 195 -0.36 -4.94 -13.74
N CYS A 196 0.20 -4.61 -12.58
CA CYS A 196 1.62 -4.31 -12.44
C CYS A 196 2.32 -5.25 -11.47
N SER A 197 3.64 -5.32 -11.59
CA SER A 197 4.51 -6.06 -10.68
C SER A 197 5.72 -5.24 -10.22
N ILE A 198 6.21 -5.51 -9.02
CA ILE A 198 7.50 -5.06 -8.51
C ILE A 198 8.45 -6.25 -8.48
N ARG A 199 9.65 -6.11 -9.04
CA ARG A 199 10.62 -7.20 -9.16
C ARG A 199 11.99 -6.86 -8.61
N ALA A 200 12.57 -7.74 -7.78
CA ALA A 200 13.95 -7.61 -7.36
C ALA A 200 14.94 -7.94 -8.51
N THR A 201 15.98 -7.13 -8.62
CA THR A 201 17.08 -7.29 -9.60
C THR A 201 18.47 -7.34 -8.97
N ARG A 202 18.54 -7.24 -7.65
CA ARG A 202 19.72 -7.39 -6.81
C ARG A 202 19.32 -8.04 -5.49
N ASP A 203 20.32 -8.50 -4.75
CA ASP A 203 20.14 -9.00 -3.40
C ASP A 203 19.55 -7.90 -2.50
N ILE A 204 18.38 -8.15 -1.92
CA ILE A 204 17.63 -7.22 -1.07
C ILE A 204 17.10 -7.99 0.14
N ASP A 205 17.27 -7.47 1.35
CA ASP A 205 16.72 -8.13 2.54
C ASP A 205 15.18 -8.04 2.57
N VAL A 206 14.62 -6.86 2.30
CA VAL A 206 13.17 -6.61 2.30
C VAL A 206 12.77 -5.80 1.07
N MET A 207 11.83 -6.28 0.25
CA MET A 207 11.36 -5.51 -0.91
C MET A 207 10.50 -4.31 -0.51
N ILE A 208 9.45 -4.53 0.29
CA ILE A 208 8.60 -3.46 0.83
C ILE A 208 8.64 -3.52 2.36
N SER A 209 9.12 -2.44 2.98
CA SER A 209 9.16 -2.31 4.43
C SER A 209 8.16 -1.26 4.89
N ILE A 210 7.17 -1.67 5.68
CA ILE A 210 6.20 -0.78 6.32
C ILE A 210 6.71 -0.49 7.72
N ASN A 211 7.16 0.75 7.92
CA ASN A 211 7.90 1.15 9.09
C ASN A 211 7.01 1.97 10.02
N GLY A 212 6.45 1.28 11.02
CA GLY A 212 5.61 1.89 12.04
C GLY A 212 6.38 2.68 13.11
N ARG A 213 5.73 3.28 14.09
CA ARG A 213 4.26 3.27 14.30
C ARG A 213 3.55 4.07 13.19
N ILE A 214 2.69 3.40 12.42
CA ILE A 214 2.00 3.96 11.25
C ILE A 214 0.58 3.38 11.13
N CYS A 215 -0.35 4.14 10.57
CA CYS A 215 -1.71 3.66 10.30
C CYS A 215 -2.17 3.82 8.85
N ASP A 216 -3.24 3.09 8.51
CA ASP A 216 -4.03 3.22 7.28
C ASP A 216 -3.24 3.00 5.98
N VAL A 217 -2.23 2.13 6.04
CA VAL A 217 -1.46 1.73 4.86
C VAL A 217 -2.28 0.77 4.01
N VAL A 218 -2.24 0.95 2.69
CA VAL A 218 -2.89 0.03 1.73
C VAL A 218 -1.88 -0.43 0.69
N ILE A 219 -1.88 -1.73 0.38
CA ILE A 219 -1.20 -2.30 -0.79
C ILE A 219 -2.25 -3.09 -1.56
N ASP A 220 -2.57 -2.68 -2.77
CA ASP A 220 -3.63 -3.31 -3.56
C ASP A 220 -3.23 -3.47 -5.02
N GLY A 221 -3.43 -4.68 -5.58
CA GLY A 221 -3.30 -4.92 -7.03
C GLY A 221 -1.87 -4.85 -7.58
N ILE A 222 -0.86 -5.15 -6.76
CA ILE A 222 0.56 -5.13 -7.15
C ILE A 222 1.16 -6.50 -6.86
N ASP A 223 1.62 -7.23 -7.88
CA ASP A 223 2.35 -8.48 -7.65
C ASP A 223 3.81 -8.20 -7.27
N ILE A 224 4.39 -9.01 -6.39
CA ILE A 224 5.78 -8.88 -5.93
C ILE A 224 6.55 -10.14 -6.29
N TYR A 225 7.57 -9.97 -7.11
CA TYR A 225 8.44 -11.05 -7.58
C TYR A 225 9.85 -10.86 -7.01
N ALA A 226 10.16 -11.60 -5.95
CA ALA A 226 11.47 -11.55 -5.27
C ALA A 226 12.59 -12.19 -6.09
N ASN A 227 12.27 -12.97 -7.12
CA ASN A 227 13.23 -13.46 -8.11
C ASN A 227 14.43 -14.23 -7.51
N GLN A 228 14.25 -14.88 -6.34
CA GLN A 228 15.29 -15.51 -5.53
C GLN A 228 16.44 -14.56 -5.13
N LEU A 229 16.20 -13.26 -5.23
CA LEU A 229 17.13 -12.18 -4.90
C LEU A 229 16.66 -11.39 -3.68
N ALA A 230 15.39 -11.51 -3.28
CA ALA A 230 14.91 -10.92 -2.04
C ALA A 230 14.58 -11.97 -0.99
N LYS A 231 15.01 -11.71 0.26
CA LYS A 231 14.70 -12.57 1.40
C LYS A 231 13.25 -12.45 1.80
N THR A 232 12.78 -11.22 2.05
CA THR A 232 11.40 -10.94 2.44
C THR A 232 10.68 -10.07 1.41
N CYS A 233 9.47 -10.46 0.98
CA CYS A 233 8.69 -9.60 0.07
C CYS A 233 8.08 -8.40 0.82
N ILE A 234 7.30 -8.65 1.86
CA ILE A 234 6.68 -7.59 2.68
C ILE A 234 7.01 -7.80 4.14
N LEU A 235 7.61 -6.78 4.76
CA LEU A 235 7.78 -6.69 6.20
C LEU A 235 6.87 -5.57 6.73
N ALA A 236 5.98 -5.89 7.65
CA ALA A 236 5.17 -4.92 8.37
C ALA A 236 5.56 -4.91 9.85
N ARG A 237 5.97 -3.73 10.34
CA ARG A 237 6.30 -3.53 11.76
C ARG A 237 5.45 -2.43 12.37
N ALA A 238 4.83 -2.73 13.51
CA ALA A 238 4.08 -1.77 14.32
C ALA A 238 3.01 -1.00 13.52
N VAL A 239 2.18 -1.73 12.76
CA VAL A 239 1.18 -1.13 11.87
C VAL A 239 -0.22 -1.30 12.43
N ASN A 240 -1.03 -0.24 12.41
CA ASN A 240 -2.46 -0.32 12.67
C ASN A 240 -3.26 -0.16 11.37
N SER A 241 -4.27 -0.99 11.15
CA SER A 241 -5.19 -0.86 10.01
C SER A 241 -4.49 -0.98 8.65
N LEU A 242 -3.52 -1.90 8.53
CA LEU A 242 -2.96 -2.30 7.23
C LEU A 242 -4.00 -3.06 6.42
N ARG A 243 -4.21 -2.68 5.16
CA ARG A 243 -4.97 -3.48 4.19
C ARG A 243 -4.05 -3.94 3.07
N VAL A 244 -4.02 -5.24 2.83
CA VAL A 244 -3.35 -5.82 1.67
C VAL A 244 -4.37 -6.63 0.88
N SER A 245 -4.52 -6.33 -0.41
CA SER A 245 -5.48 -7.02 -1.25
C SER A 245 -4.95 -7.29 -2.66
N ASN A 246 -5.46 -8.34 -3.30
CA ASN A 246 -5.15 -8.67 -4.70
C ASN A 246 -3.63 -8.71 -4.96
N LEU A 247 -2.92 -9.49 -4.15
CA LEU A 247 -1.46 -9.53 -4.11
C LEU A 247 -0.98 -10.96 -4.29
N ALA A 248 -0.06 -11.19 -5.23
CA ALA A 248 0.80 -12.37 -5.20
C ALA A 248 2.23 -11.99 -4.80
N VAL A 249 2.80 -12.64 -3.78
CA VAL A 249 4.23 -12.59 -3.46
C VAL A 249 4.88 -13.90 -3.86
N SER A 250 6.03 -13.85 -4.55
CA SER A 250 6.65 -15.06 -5.07
C SER A 250 8.17 -15.05 -5.15
N MET A 251 8.76 -16.25 -5.10
CA MET A 251 10.20 -16.51 -5.27
C MET A 251 11.09 -15.81 -4.22
N PHE A 252 10.62 -15.67 -2.98
CA PHE A 252 11.42 -15.16 -1.86
C PHE A 252 12.30 -16.27 -1.27
N THR A 253 13.40 -15.89 -0.62
CA THR A 253 14.36 -16.85 -0.05
C THR A 253 14.25 -17.03 1.47
N GLU A 254 13.43 -16.23 2.16
CA GLU A 254 13.16 -16.41 3.60
C GLU A 254 11.66 -16.28 3.92
N CYS A 255 11.01 -15.16 3.57
CA CYS A 255 9.62 -14.91 3.95
C CYS A 255 8.78 -14.20 2.87
N GLY A 256 7.53 -14.62 2.67
CA GLY A 256 6.60 -13.89 1.81
C GLY A 256 6.08 -12.64 2.51
N LEU A 257 5.26 -12.84 3.54
CA LEU A 257 4.69 -11.79 4.37
C LEU A 257 5.14 -11.97 5.82
N HIS A 258 5.83 -10.97 6.37
CA HIS A 258 6.30 -10.97 7.75
C HIS A 258 5.63 -9.84 8.53
N LEU A 259 4.77 -10.19 9.48
CA LEU A 259 4.21 -9.27 10.46
C LEU A 259 5.01 -9.39 11.74
N ILE A 260 5.81 -8.36 12.04
CA ILE A 260 6.66 -8.33 13.23
C ILE A 260 6.22 -7.24 14.22
N GLY A 261 6.18 -7.56 15.51
CA GLY A 261 6.01 -6.57 16.56
C GLY A 261 7.15 -5.54 16.57
N GLY A 262 6.88 -4.37 17.15
CA GLY A 262 7.92 -3.45 17.63
C GLY A 262 8.42 -3.83 19.02
N LYS A 263 9.38 -3.11 19.61
CA LYS A 263 9.91 -3.40 20.96
C LYS A 263 9.40 -2.46 22.05
N THR A 264 8.51 -1.52 21.72
CA THR A 264 7.92 -0.61 22.72
C THR A 264 6.42 -0.87 22.84
N ASN A 265 5.90 -0.89 24.08
CA ASN A 265 4.49 -1.16 24.36
C ASN A 265 3.51 -0.46 23.39
N GLY A 266 2.60 -1.23 22.82
CA GLY A 266 1.62 -0.74 21.84
C GLY A 266 2.20 -0.54 20.44
N SER A 267 3.28 -1.24 20.09
CA SER A 267 3.86 -1.30 18.74
C SER A 267 3.61 -2.65 18.07
N GLY A 268 2.50 -3.31 18.40
CA GLY A 268 2.05 -4.51 17.70
C GLY A 268 1.49 -4.20 16.31
N ASN A 269 1.16 -5.25 15.56
CA ASN A 269 0.37 -5.11 14.33
C ASN A 269 -1.09 -5.33 14.67
N VAL A 270 -1.95 -4.35 14.41
CA VAL A 270 -3.32 -4.32 14.94
C VAL A 270 -4.32 -4.05 13.82
N ASN A 271 -5.45 -4.77 13.81
CA ASN A 271 -6.56 -4.52 12.87
C ASN A 271 -6.17 -4.65 11.38
N CYS A 272 -5.22 -5.52 11.06
CA CYS A 272 -4.76 -5.69 9.69
C CYS A 272 -5.68 -6.66 8.91
N THR A 273 -5.89 -6.40 7.62
CA THR A 273 -6.70 -7.25 6.74
C THR A 273 -5.91 -7.64 5.50
N PHE A 274 -5.90 -8.93 5.20
CA PHE A 274 -5.26 -9.53 4.03
C PHE A 274 -6.33 -10.28 3.23
N GLU A 275 -6.60 -9.85 2.00
CA GLU A 275 -7.69 -10.41 1.18
C GLU A 275 -7.18 -10.79 -0.21
N SER A 276 -7.42 -12.04 -0.63
CA SER A 276 -6.88 -12.55 -1.90
C SER A 276 -5.35 -12.40 -1.97
N VAL A 277 -4.66 -12.78 -0.89
CA VAL A 277 -3.20 -12.74 -0.80
C VAL A 277 -2.65 -14.14 -1.06
N ASN A 278 -1.85 -14.26 -2.12
CA ASN A 278 -1.18 -15.51 -2.51
C ASN A 278 0.31 -15.40 -2.20
N SER A 279 0.86 -16.36 -1.48
CA SER A 279 2.28 -16.41 -1.14
C SER A 279 2.84 -17.76 -1.55
N VAL A 280 3.88 -17.74 -2.40
CA VAL A 280 4.43 -18.96 -2.99
C VAL A 280 5.94 -18.88 -3.22
N SER A 281 6.68 -19.91 -2.83
CA SER A 281 8.10 -20.02 -3.20
C SER A 281 8.49 -21.45 -3.49
N ILE A 282 9.50 -21.61 -4.34
CA ILE A 282 10.12 -22.89 -4.70
C ILE A 282 11.53 -23.04 -4.09
N VAL A 283 11.86 -22.16 -3.13
CA VAL A 283 13.13 -22.18 -2.38
C VAL A 283 12.91 -22.93 -1.06
N ASN A 284 13.89 -23.73 -0.64
CA ASN A 284 13.86 -24.44 0.64
C ASN A 284 14.01 -23.48 1.83
N ASN A 285 13.56 -23.91 3.01
CA ASN A 285 13.66 -23.17 4.28
C ASN A 285 12.96 -21.80 4.27
N VAL A 286 11.80 -21.73 3.64
CA VAL A 286 11.02 -20.47 3.52
C VAL A 286 9.74 -20.51 4.32
N ILE A 287 9.20 -19.32 4.63
CA ILE A 287 7.92 -19.14 5.30
C ILE A 287 7.01 -18.30 4.41
N CYS A 288 5.83 -18.79 4.04
CA CYS A 288 4.91 -17.97 3.21
C CYS A 288 4.33 -16.79 4.01
N VAL A 289 3.89 -17.04 5.25
CA VAL A 289 3.43 -16.01 6.19
C VAL A 289 4.03 -16.24 7.58
N LEU A 290 4.76 -15.26 8.09
CA LEU A 290 5.28 -15.23 9.45
C LEU A 290 4.56 -14.15 10.25
N ILE A 291 3.90 -14.55 11.33
CA ILE A 291 3.28 -13.64 12.29
C ILE A 291 4.02 -13.79 13.61
N ASP A 292 4.71 -12.74 14.04
CA ASP A 292 5.48 -12.73 15.28
C ASP A 292 5.39 -11.38 15.99
N GLY A 293 4.72 -11.31 17.13
CA GLY A 293 4.69 -10.10 17.96
C GLY A 293 6.00 -9.74 18.70
N ASP A 294 7.12 -10.45 18.47
CA ASP A 294 8.46 -10.19 19.03
C ASP A 294 8.56 -10.21 20.57
N GLY A 295 7.68 -10.97 21.26
CA GLY A 295 7.74 -11.27 22.70
C GLY A 295 7.65 -10.11 23.73
N THR A 296 7.84 -8.85 23.34
CA THR A 296 7.91 -7.68 24.25
C THR A 296 6.60 -6.89 24.33
N ASN A 297 5.49 -7.54 24.67
CA ASN A 297 4.15 -6.93 24.76
C ASN A 297 3.66 -6.22 23.47
N CYS A 298 4.12 -6.66 22.30
CA CYS A 298 3.73 -6.08 21.01
C CYS A 298 3.10 -7.13 20.08
N PRO A 299 2.05 -7.84 20.53
CA PRO A 299 1.45 -8.93 19.76
C PRO A 299 0.92 -8.44 18.41
N THR A 300 0.81 -9.37 17.47
CA THR A 300 -0.10 -9.16 16.33
C THR A 300 -1.52 -9.52 16.76
N GLU A 301 -2.48 -8.60 16.59
CA GLU A 301 -3.82 -8.73 17.16
C GLU A 301 -4.94 -8.23 16.25
N ASN A 302 -6.11 -8.88 16.33
CA ASN A 302 -7.32 -8.51 15.58
C ASN A 302 -7.11 -8.45 14.06
N CYS A 303 -6.25 -9.32 13.54
CA CYS A 303 -5.93 -9.38 12.11
C CYS A 303 -6.73 -10.49 11.42
N ARG A 304 -7.01 -10.31 10.13
CA ARG A 304 -7.75 -11.31 9.35
C ARG A 304 -7.14 -11.57 7.99
N PHE A 305 -7.22 -12.83 7.56
CA PHE A 305 -6.87 -13.31 6.23
C PHE A 305 -8.11 -13.90 5.57
N ILE A 306 -8.35 -13.55 4.32
CA ILE A 306 -9.58 -13.89 3.59
C ILE A 306 -9.19 -14.37 2.19
N ASP A 307 -9.75 -15.50 1.75
CA ASP A 307 -9.60 -16.03 0.39
C ASP A 307 -8.13 -16.11 -0.07
N SER A 308 -7.24 -16.51 0.83
CA SER A 308 -5.78 -16.44 0.65
C SER A 308 -5.14 -17.82 0.55
N ARG A 309 -4.04 -17.94 -0.19
CA ARG A 309 -3.31 -19.21 -0.36
C ARG A 309 -1.84 -19.04 0.01
N PHE A 310 -1.36 -19.94 0.88
CA PHE A 310 0.03 -20.02 1.30
C PHE A 310 0.57 -21.39 0.88
N ASP A 311 1.46 -21.41 -0.11
CA ASP A 311 1.88 -22.65 -0.78
C ASP A 311 3.41 -22.74 -0.82
N VAL A 312 3.95 -23.71 -0.10
CA VAL A 312 5.40 -24.00 -0.11
C VAL A 312 5.79 -25.04 -1.16
N HIS A 313 4.87 -25.44 -2.05
CA HIS A 313 5.14 -26.42 -3.10
C HIS A 313 5.86 -27.69 -2.57
N THR A 314 6.88 -28.19 -3.26
CA THR A 314 7.67 -29.37 -2.87
C THR A 314 8.93 -28.99 -2.10
N THR A 315 9.01 -27.79 -1.52
CA THR A 315 10.24 -27.32 -0.86
C THR A 315 10.45 -28.05 0.46
N ALA A 316 11.72 -28.21 0.85
CA ALA A 316 12.14 -28.79 2.11
C ALA A 316 12.23 -27.73 3.21
N GLY A 317 12.05 -28.12 4.48
CA GLY A 317 12.25 -27.26 5.66
C GLY A 317 11.36 -26.03 5.71
N SER A 318 10.25 -26.01 4.97
CA SER A 318 9.46 -24.80 4.73
C SER A 318 8.15 -24.81 5.51
N MET A 319 7.58 -23.63 5.72
CA MET A 319 6.34 -23.41 6.44
C MET A 319 5.34 -22.57 5.63
N ALA A 320 4.10 -23.03 5.46
CA ALA A 320 3.10 -22.18 4.83
C ALA A 320 2.71 -21.02 5.76
N THR A 321 2.56 -21.27 7.05
CA THR A 321 2.35 -20.22 8.05
C THR A 321 2.99 -20.60 9.38
N LEU A 322 3.68 -19.64 9.99
CA LEU A 322 4.20 -19.73 11.34
C LEU A 322 3.62 -18.58 12.17
N ILE A 323 2.99 -18.91 13.29
CA ILE A 323 2.34 -17.96 14.20
C ILE A 323 2.98 -18.05 15.59
N ARG A 324 3.46 -16.90 16.05
CA ARG A 324 4.06 -16.65 17.37
C ARG A 324 3.55 -15.33 17.91
N ASN A 325 3.45 -15.23 19.23
CA ASN A 325 3.06 -14.00 19.93
C ASN A 325 1.92 -13.21 19.25
N ALA A 326 0.80 -13.89 18.98
CA ALA A 326 -0.33 -13.32 18.26
C ALA A 326 -1.65 -13.77 18.88
N HIS A 327 -2.69 -12.96 18.76
CA HIS A 327 -4.01 -13.33 19.24
C HIS A 327 -5.15 -12.73 18.44
N ALA A 328 -6.33 -13.35 18.51
CA ALA A 328 -7.50 -12.92 17.74
C ALA A 328 -7.19 -12.77 16.23
N ILE A 329 -6.52 -13.79 15.67
CA ILE A 329 -6.25 -13.86 14.23
C ILE A 329 -7.31 -14.74 13.59
N GLU A 330 -7.94 -14.24 12.53
CA GLU A 330 -9.01 -14.94 11.83
C GLU A 330 -8.58 -15.31 10.41
N PHE A 331 -8.79 -16.56 10.01
CA PHE A 331 -8.60 -17.03 8.65
C PHE A 331 -9.95 -17.46 8.08
N TYR A 332 -10.30 -16.95 6.90
CA TYR A 332 -11.54 -17.29 6.19
C TYR A 332 -11.18 -17.85 4.82
N ARG A 333 -11.58 -19.10 4.53
CA ARG A 333 -11.37 -19.77 3.23
C ARG A 333 -9.91 -19.69 2.78
N CYS A 334 -8.99 -19.91 3.71
CA CYS A 334 -7.57 -19.90 3.45
C CYS A 334 -7.04 -21.32 3.26
N HIS A 335 -6.00 -21.46 2.43
CA HIS A 335 -5.36 -22.74 2.17
C HIS A 335 -3.88 -22.71 2.58
N PHE A 336 -3.50 -23.66 3.43
CA PHE A 336 -2.15 -23.85 3.96
C PHE A 336 -1.57 -25.13 3.36
N ALA A 337 -0.78 -25.00 2.30
CA ALA A 337 -0.49 -26.08 1.37
C ALA A 337 1.00 -26.38 1.18
N GLY A 338 1.28 -27.64 0.86
CA GLY A 338 2.56 -28.11 0.33
C GLY A 338 2.53 -29.60 -0.01
N TYR A 339 3.64 -30.07 -0.57
CA TYR A 339 3.77 -31.39 -1.21
C TYR A 339 5.03 -32.15 -0.74
N ASN A 340 5.74 -31.67 0.28
CA ASN A 340 6.87 -32.36 0.89
C ASN A 340 6.62 -32.57 2.39
N ASP A 341 5.77 -33.56 2.68
CA ASP A 341 5.31 -33.85 4.05
C ASP A 341 6.42 -34.42 4.95
N GLU A 342 7.56 -34.83 4.40
CA GLU A 342 8.68 -35.39 5.16
C GLU A 342 9.51 -34.30 5.84
N GLU A 343 9.62 -33.11 5.21
CA GLU A 343 10.55 -32.06 5.64
C GLU A 343 9.88 -30.70 5.89
N SER A 344 8.60 -30.51 5.53
CA SER A 344 7.88 -29.24 5.65
C SER A 344 6.63 -29.35 6.52
N GLU A 345 6.22 -28.23 7.06
CA GLU A 345 5.04 -28.08 7.92
C GLU A 345 4.14 -26.99 7.31
N TYR A 346 2.83 -27.01 7.54
CA TYR A 346 1.94 -26.07 6.84
C TYR A 346 1.37 -25.02 7.78
N LEU A 347 0.73 -25.41 8.86
CA LEU A 347 0.37 -24.51 9.94
C LEU A 347 1.22 -24.80 11.17
N VAL A 348 2.07 -23.87 11.55
CA VAL A 348 2.90 -23.99 12.76
C VAL A 348 2.46 -22.96 13.79
N LEU A 349 2.08 -23.44 14.98
CA LEU A 349 1.81 -22.60 16.14
C LEU A 349 2.91 -22.83 17.17
N GLU A 350 3.64 -21.78 17.52
CA GLU A 350 4.77 -21.87 18.44
C GLU A 350 4.57 -20.99 19.67
N ALA A 351 4.70 -21.63 20.83
CA ALA A 351 4.54 -21.03 22.14
C ALA A 351 5.77 -20.19 22.55
N ALA A 352 5.96 -19.06 21.87
CA ALA A 352 7.03 -18.10 22.19
C ALA A 352 6.85 -17.47 23.59
N ALA A 353 5.63 -17.45 24.11
CA ALA A 353 5.28 -17.08 25.49
C ALA A 353 4.11 -17.94 25.96
N ASP A 354 4.03 -18.24 27.26
CA ASP A 354 2.96 -19.06 27.80
C ASP A 354 1.57 -18.45 27.53
N GLY A 355 0.65 -19.30 27.09
CA GLY A 355 -0.71 -18.93 26.67
C GLY A 355 -0.77 -18.21 25.32
N SER A 356 0.29 -18.22 24.51
CA SER A 356 0.35 -17.54 23.21
C SER A 356 0.98 -18.44 22.15
N PRO A 357 0.51 -18.45 20.88
CA PRO A 357 -0.64 -17.73 20.36
C PRO A 357 -1.98 -18.26 20.92
N TYR A 358 -3.03 -17.44 20.87
CA TYR A 358 -4.36 -17.82 21.37
C TYR A 358 -5.49 -17.08 20.64
N GLY A 359 -6.71 -17.62 20.69
CA GLY A 359 -7.87 -17.06 20.01
C GLY A 359 -7.72 -17.03 18.50
N ILE A 360 -6.92 -17.95 17.93
CA ILE A 360 -6.78 -18.07 16.48
C ILE A 360 -7.97 -18.85 15.95
N THR A 361 -8.64 -18.31 14.94
CA THR A 361 -9.88 -18.90 14.41
C THR A 361 -9.76 -19.16 12.93
N TYR A 362 -10.16 -20.36 12.50
CA TYR A 362 -10.12 -20.81 11.12
C TYR A 362 -11.55 -21.16 10.66
N TYR A 363 -12.02 -20.49 9.62
CA TYR A 363 -13.33 -20.70 9.01
C TYR A 363 -13.15 -21.26 7.60
N ASP A 364 -13.68 -22.45 7.35
CA ASP A 364 -13.63 -23.14 6.05
C ASP A 364 -12.22 -23.19 5.45
N CYS A 365 -11.22 -23.41 6.30
CA CYS A 365 -9.82 -23.48 5.87
C CYS A 365 -9.41 -24.93 5.61
N SER A 366 -8.58 -25.12 4.60
CA SER A 366 -7.87 -26.38 4.36
C SER A 366 -6.46 -26.26 4.90
N VAL A 367 -6.12 -27.15 5.85
CA VAL A 367 -4.83 -27.17 6.53
C VAL A 367 -4.31 -28.60 6.49
N LYS A 368 -3.36 -28.85 5.59
CA LYS A 368 -2.90 -30.23 5.37
C LYS A 368 -2.16 -30.84 6.58
N ARG A 369 -1.49 -30.01 7.38
CA ARG A 369 -0.71 -30.45 8.55
C ARG A 369 -0.51 -29.32 9.54
N ILE A 370 -0.70 -29.65 10.82
CA ILE A 370 -0.51 -28.73 11.94
C ILE A 370 0.64 -29.22 12.81
N LYS A 371 1.57 -28.33 13.12
CA LYS A 371 2.63 -28.55 14.10
C LYS A 371 2.50 -27.58 15.26
N ILE A 372 2.56 -28.14 16.47
CA ILE A 372 2.61 -27.38 17.71
C ILE A 372 4.02 -27.45 18.27
N ILE A 373 4.57 -26.29 18.65
CA ILE A 373 5.88 -26.18 19.29
C ILE A 373 5.68 -25.56 20.68
N GLU A 374 5.83 -26.38 21.71
CA GLU A 374 5.75 -25.99 23.12
C GLU A 374 7.07 -26.34 23.81
N GLU A 375 7.84 -25.32 24.17
CA GLU A 375 9.17 -25.47 24.75
C GLU A 375 9.32 -24.58 25.99
N ASN A 376 10.30 -24.87 26.85
CA ASN A 376 10.61 -24.08 28.04
C ASN A 376 9.44 -23.89 29.03
N GLY A 377 8.45 -24.78 29.00
CA GLY A 377 7.25 -24.71 29.83
C GLY A 377 6.18 -23.75 29.31
N ASN A 378 6.35 -23.15 28.13
CA ASN A 378 5.32 -22.37 27.48
C ASN A 378 4.34 -23.28 26.76
N SER A 379 3.05 -22.99 26.92
CA SER A 379 1.97 -23.64 26.18
C SER A 379 1.28 -22.66 25.22
N ILE A 380 0.69 -23.17 24.13
CA ILE A 380 -0.21 -22.35 23.31
C ILE A 380 -1.55 -22.15 24.06
N GLY A 381 -2.28 -21.11 23.70
CA GLY A 381 -3.67 -20.95 24.11
C GLY A 381 -4.65 -21.61 23.13
N ASP A 382 -5.94 -21.42 23.38
CA ASP A 382 -7.00 -22.08 22.62
C ASP A 382 -7.10 -21.52 21.19
N SER A 383 -7.29 -22.40 20.21
CA SER A 383 -7.61 -22.05 18.81
C SER A 383 -8.83 -22.84 18.34
N PHE A 384 -9.58 -22.26 17.39
CA PHE A 384 -10.90 -22.73 16.98
C PHE A 384 -10.98 -22.96 15.48
N PHE A 385 -11.55 -24.10 15.07
CA PHE A 385 -11.73 -24.47 13.68
C PHE A 385 -13.21 -24.74 13.39
N TYR A 386 -13.75 -24.06 12.39
CA TYR A 386 -15.14 -24.18 11.96
C TYR A 386 -15.16 -24.55 10.47
N GLY A 387 -15.70 -25.73 10.14
CA GLY A 387 -15.67 -26.23 8.77
C GLY A 387 -14.29 -26.69 8.34
N TYR A 388 -13.54 -27.33 9.25
CA TYR A 388 -12.20 -27.86 8.96
C TYR A 388 -12.24 -28.86 7.80
N GLY A 389 -11.47 -28.61 6.75
CA GLY A 389 -11.40 -29.48 5.58
C GLY A 389 -10.91 -30.89 5.94
N THR A 390 -11.61 -31.93 5.45
CA THR A 390 -11.22 -33.34 5.66
C THR A 390 -11.12 -34.17 4.38
N TYR A 391 -11.18 -33.53 3.21
CA TYR A 391 -11.26 -34.21 1.92
C TYR A 391 -9.90 -34.49 1.26
N ASP A 392 -8.84 -33.79 1.63
CA ASP A 392 -7.52 -33.81 0.98
C ASP A 392 -6.43 -34.38 1.90
N LEU A 393 -6.78 -35.43 2.66
CA LEU A 393 -5.92 -36.13 3.61
C LEU A 393 -5.49 -35.27 4.82
N GLU A 394 -6.31 -34.28 5.20
CA GLU A 394 -6.07 -33.51 6.42
C GLU A 394 -6.41 -34.34 7.67
N ASP A 395 -5.44 -34.52 8.55
CA ASP A 395 -5.69 -35.13 9.87
C ASP A 395 -6.44 -34.14 10.77
N THR A 396 -7.43 -34.64 11.50
CA THR A 396 -8.09 -33.82 12.53
C THR A 396 -7.09 -33.45 13.62
N PRO A 397 -7.06 -32.20 14.10
CA PRO A 397 -6.11 -31.78 15.14
C PRO A 397 -6.26 -32.59 16.45
N ASP A 398 -5.17 -33.12 17.00
CA ASP A 398 -5.13 -33.96 18.21
C ASP A 398 -4.48 -33.24 19.42
N HIS A 399 -4.62 -31.92 19.50
CA HIS A 399 -4.07 -31.14 20.61
C HIS A 399 -5.20 -30.57 21.47
N PRO A 400 -5.14 -30.65 22.81
CA PRO A 400 -6.24 -30.26 23.70
C PRO A 400 -6.64 -28.78 23.63
N ARG A 401 -5.77 -27.93 23.06
CA ARG A 401 -6.01 -26.50 22.82
C ARG A 401 -6.54 -26.18 21.42
N LEU A 402 -6.74 -27.19 20.58
CA LEU A 402 -7.24 -27.02 19.21
C LEU A 402 -8.63 -27.63 19.12
N HIS A 403 -9.64 -26.76 19.12
CA HIS A 403 -11.04 -27.15 19.20
C HIS A 403 -11.73 -26.95 17.87
N GLY A 404 -12.69 -27.80 17.50
CA GLY A 404 -13.43 -27.50 16.28
C GLY A 404 -14.46 -28.51 15.85
N ILE A 405 -14.99 -28.23 14.66
CA ILE A 405 -15.94 -29.06 13.93
C ILE A 405 -15.47 -29.15 12.48
N THR A 406 -15.41 -30.36 11.94
CA THR A 406 -15.08 -30.60 10.53
C THR A 406 -16.15 -30.07 9.58
N ASP A 407 -15.80 -29.94 8.31
CA ASP A 407 -16.73 -29.68 7.20
C ASP A 407 -17.92 -30.68 7.11
N SER A 408 -17.71 -31.91 7.58
CA SER A 408 -18.73 -32.97 7.70
C SER A 408 -19.54 -32.91 9.01
N GLY A 409 -19.28 -31.92 9.88
CA GLY A 409 -20.00 -31.72 11.14
C GLY A 409 -19.50 -32.56 12.31
N MET A 410 -18.33 -33.20 12.20
CA MET A 410 -17.75 -34.01 13.28
C MET A 410 -16.96 -33.12 14.26
N PRO A 411 -17.31 -33.10 15.56
CA PRO A 411 -16.56 -32.33 16.54
C PRO A 411 -15.23 -33.01 16.91
N PHE A 412 -14.22 -32.21 17.28
CA PHE A 412 -12.97 -32.67 17.87
C PHE A 412 -12.52 -31.75 19.02
N ASN A 413 -11.93 -32.35 20.06
CA ASN A 413 -11.42 -31.68 21.26
C ASN A 413 -12.41 -30.70 21.93
N LEU A 414 -13.72 -30.92 21.79
CA LEU A 414 -14.76 -30.11 22.45
C LEU A 414 -15.05 -30.56 23.90
N GLY A 415 -14.36 -31.61 24.37
CA GLY A 415 -14.54 -32.18 25.71
C GLY A 415 -13.45 -31.70 26.67
N GLY A 416 -13.70 -30.58 27.34
CA GLY A 416 -12.88 -30.03 28.43
C GLY A 416 -13.72 -29.17 29.35
#